data_AF-A0A354P6A9-F1
#
_entry.id   AF-A0A354P6A9-F1
#
_cell.length_a   1.000
_cell.length_b   1.000
_cell.length_c   1.000
_cell.angle_alpha   90.00
_cell.angle_beta   90.00
_cell.angle_gamma   90.00
#
_symmetry.space_group_name_H-M   'P 1'
#
loop_
_entity.id
_entity.type
_entity.pdbx_description
1 polymer ?
#
loop_
_entity_poly.entity_id
_entity_poly.type
_entity_poly.pdbx_seq_one_letter_code
_entity_poly.pdbx_strand_id
1 'polypeptide(L)'
;MSTYPSAERKRSGYFARYAKSLFRCGAVMQIGKDPVMLALLVASREDRLHYNKPPMIWRAELMEQLGIGSPKGIIAARQAAIDAGLIFYAEGTRTQPPKYWSLVPDWLDPYMRRVPKRNTSESTRSELERETERKTEHETERILEPITQYPPKGTRNASLDHAFQTFWEAYPLRNGKRVGKADASKAFAKIKPTDHADLMLAVKSYAATCGDFAKDPVRFLRNDFWRDHLVSPEPPTTTKRLTPMTPGRRKP
;
A
#
# COMPACT_ATOMS: atom_id res chain seq x y z
N MET A 1 2.22 3.94 32.16
CA MET A 1 2.46 3.38 30.81
C MET A 1 2.29 1.88 30.89
N SER A 2 1.39 1.27 30.11
CA SER A 2 1.26 -0.19 30.09
C SER A 2 2.50 -0.80 29.43
N THR A 3 3.18 -1.70 30.13
CA THR A 3 4.32 -2.45 29.59
C THR A 3 3.82 -3.58 28.71
N TYR A 4 4.56 -3.90 27.64
CA TYR A 4 4.23 -5.00 26.73
C TYR A 4 4.41 -6.38 27.41
N PRO A 5 3.37 -7.24 27.50
CA PRO A 5 3.41 -8.46 28.29
C PRO A 5 4.04 -9.64 27.51
N SER A 6 5.35 -9.58 27.27
CA SER A 6 6.07 -10.61 26.48
C SER A 6 6.12 -11.99 27.15
N ALA A 7 6.33 -12.03 28.48
CA ALA A 7 6.56 -13.27 29.22
C ALA A 7 5.36 -14.23 29.23
N GLU A 8 4.15 -13.67 29.31
CA GLU A 8 2.90 -14.46 29.36
C GLU A 8 2.58 -15.10 28.00
N ARG A 9 2.81 -14.38 26.91
CA ARG A 9 2.41 -14.81 25.55
C ARG A 9 3.32 -15.87 24.94
N LYS A 10 4.61 -15.89 25.30
CA LYS A 10 5.59 -16.85 24.77
C LYS A 10 5.28 -18.31 25.11
N ARG A 11 4.47 -18.57 26.14
CA ARG A 11 4.40 -19.92 26.73
C ARG A 11 3.60 -20.96 25.93
N SER A 12 2.77 -20.60 24.95
CA SER A 12 2.19 -21.56 23.98
C SER A 12 1.10 -20.92 23.11
N GLY A 13 1.23 -21.02 21.78
CA GLY A 13 0.13 -20.86 20.81
C GLY A 13 -0.88 -19.77 21.15
N TYR A 14 -0.39 -18.60 21.58
CA TYR A 14 -1.25 -17.55 22.13
C TYR A 14 -2.26 -17.09 21.08
N PHE A 15 -1.80 -16.81 19.86
CA PHE A 15 -2.68 -16.42 18.75
C PHE A 15 -3.80 -17.45 18.49
N ALA A 16 -3.47 -18.74 18.38
CA ALA A 16 -4.45 -19.78 18.12
C ALA A 16 -5.52 -19.88 19.23
N ARG A 17 -5.09 -19.79 20.50
CA ARG A 17 -6.02 -19.78 21.65
C ARG A 17 -6.87 -18.51 21.68
N TYR A 18 -6.26 -17.37 21.40
CA TYR A 18 -6.92 -16.07 21.36
C TYR A 18 -8.02 -16.04 20.30
N ALA A 19 -7.69 -16.47 19.07
CA ALA A 19 -8.64 -16.57 17.98
C ALA A 19 -9.81 -17.51 18.33
N LYS A 20 -9.50 -18.73 18.81
CA LYS A 20 -10.53 -19.70 19.20
C LYS A 20 -11.43 -19.16 20.32
N SER A 21 -10.87 -18.43 21.28
CA SER A 21 -11.62 -17.85 22.40
C SER A 21 -12.60 -16.79 21.92
N LEU A 22 -12.17 -15.88 21.05
CA LEU A 22 -13.02 -14.82 20.48
C LEU A 22 -14.23 -15.39 19.73
N PHE A 23 -14.02 -16.43 18.93
CA PHE A 23 -15.14 -17.09 18.23
C PHE A 23 -16.05 -17.85 19.20
N ARG A 24 -15.48 -18.58 20.16
CA ARG A 24 -16.24 -19.39 21.12
C ARG A 24 -17.16 -18.56 22.02
N CYS A 25 -16.77 -17.36 22.40
CA CYS A 25 -17.59 -16.47 23.22
C CYS A 25 -18.53 -15.55 22.40
N GLY A 26 -18.52 -15.66 21.07
CA GLY A 26 -19.37 -14.85 20.20
C GLY A 26 -18.97 -13.37 20.12
N ALA A 27 -17.68 -13.04 20.35
CA ALA A 27 -17.18 -11.66 20.35
C ALA A 27 -17.52 -10.89 19.07
N VAL A 28 -17.54 -11.58 17.91
CA VAL A 28 -17.91 -10.98 16.61
C VAL A 28 -19.33 -10.43 16.63
N MET A 29 -20.28 -11.12 17.26
CA MET A 29 -21.67 -10.67 17.35
C MET A 29 -21.85 -9.53 18.35
N GLN A 30 -21.10 -9.57 19.47
CA GLN A 30 -21.24 -8.60 20.56
C GLN A 30 -20.53 -7.27 20.28
N ILE A 31 -19.31 -7.32 19.74
CA ILE A 31 -18.42 -6.15 19.55
C ILE A 31 -18.43 -5.70 18.08
N GLY A 32 -18.69 -6.62 17.16
CA GLY A 32 -18.66 -6.40 15.71
C GLY A 32 -17.45 -7.02 15.03
N LYS A 33 -17.57 -7.25 13.72
CA LYS A 33 -16.53 -7.91 12.91
C LYS A 33 -15.22 -7.13 12.85
N ASP A 34 -15.26 -5.81 12.60
CA ASP A 34 -14.06 -5.03 12.31
C ASP A 34 -13.14 -4.87 13.55
N PRO A 35 -13.66 -4.59 14.77
CA PRO A 35 -12.85 -4.59 15.98
C PRO A 35 -12.18 -5.94 16.28
N VAL A 36 -12.93 -7.03 16.08
CA VAL A 36 -12.42 -8.40 16.32
C VAL A 36 -11.35 -8.77 15.28
N MET A 37 -11.57 -8.46 14.01
CA MET A 37 -10.57 -8.68 12.94
C MET A 37 -9.32 -7.85 13.17
N LEU A 38 -9.43 -6.61 13.66
CA LEU A 38 -8.29 -5.80 14.08
C LEU A 38 -7.51 -6.48 15.22
N ALA A 39 -8.20 -6.99 16.24
CA ALA A 39 -7.55 -7.70 17.35
C ALA A 39 -6.83 -8.98 16.90
N LEU A 40 -7.45 -9.75 16.00
CA LEU A 40 -6.84 -10.94 15.37
C LEU A 40 -5.60 -10.57 14.55
N LEU A 41 -5.69 -9.50 13.75
CA LEU A 41 -4.56 -9.02 12.97
C LEU A 41 -3.39 -8.62 13.88
N VAL A 42 -3.66 -7.86 14.95
CA VAL A 42 -2.64 -7.47 15.93
C VAL A 42 -2.01 -8.72 16.57
N ALA A 43 -2.82 -9.65 17.10
CA ALA A 43 -2.32 -10.87 17.72
C ALA A 43 -1.51 -11.75 16.75
N SER A 44 -1.90 -11.84 15.48
CA SER A 44 -1.15 -12.57 14.45
C SER A 44 0.22 -11.94 14.17
N ARG A 45 0.31 -10.60 14.19
CA ARG A 45 1.59 -9.89 14.01
C ARG A 45 2.48 -10.05 15.24
N GLU A 46 1.90 -10.09 16.43
CA GLU A 46 2.65 -10.41 17.65
C GLU A 46 3.29 -11.81 17.59
N ASP A 47 2.54 -12.79 17.10
CA ASP A 47 3.02 -14.16 16.89
C ASP A 47 4.17 -14.22 15.90
N ARG A 48 4.05 -13.53 14.75
CA ARG A 48 5.14 -13.38 13.76
C ARG A 48 6.38 -12.69 14.32
N LEU A 49 6.23 -11.83 15.33
CA LEU A 49 7.33 -11.16 16.02
C LEU A 49 7.84 -11.97 17.24
N HIS A 50 7.37 -13.20 17.40
CA HIS A 50 7.66 -14.08 18.53
C HIS A 50 7.46 -13.39 19.89
N TYR A 51 6.51 -12.46 19.96
CA TYR A 51 6.17 -11.71 21.18
C TYR A 51 7.37 -10.99 21.82
N ASN A 52 8.37 -10.59 21.01
CA ASN A 52 9.54 -9.87 21.52
C ASN A 52 9.31 -8.36 21.63
N LYS A 53 8.38 -7.82 20.83
CA LYS A 53 8.06 -6.39 20.77
C LYS A 53 6.64 -6.20 20.23
N PRO A 54 5.97 -5.07 20.54
CA PRO A 54 4.67 -4.77 19.98
C PRO A 54 4.77 -4.53 18.47
N PRO A 55 3.78 -5.00 17.67
CA PRO A 55 3.70 -4.67 16.26
C PRO A 55 3.48 -3.17 16.05
N MET A 56 4.11 -2.67 15.00
CA MET A 56 4.01 -1.31 14.50
C MET A 56 3.31 -1.36 13.16
N ILE A 57 2.05 -0.90 13.10
CA ILE A 57 1.20 -1.07 11.91
C ILE A 57 0.69 0.31 11.47
N TRP A 58 0.97 0.67 10.22
CA TRP A 58 0.50 1.94 9.66
C TRP A 58 -0.99 1.92 9.38
N ARG A 59 -1.65 3.09 9.40
CA ARG A 59 -3.09 3.20 9.13
C ARG A 59 -3.44 2.67 7.73
N ALA A 60 -2.64 2.97 6.72
CA ALA A 60 -2.87 2.49 5.35
C ALA A 60 -2.83 0.96 5.26
N GLU A 61 -1.87 0.32 5.95
CA GLU A 61 -1.77 -1.14 6.02
C GLU A 61 -2.99 -1.75 6.72
N LEU A 62 -3.48 -1.13 7.81
CA LEU A 62 -4.72 -1.59 8.47
C LEU A 62 -5.93 -1.49 7.55
N MET A 63 -6.07 -0.39 6.79
CA MET A 63 -7.18 -0.21 5.85
C MET A 63 -7.16 -1.28 4.76
N GLU A 64 -5.99 -1.55 4.18
CA GLU A 64 -5.80 -2.57 3.15
C GLU A 64 -6.10 -3.97 3.69
N GLN A 65 -5.50 -4.36 4.82
CA GLN A 65 -5.64 -5.73 5.35
C GLN A 65 -7.02 -6.03 5.93
N LEU A 66 -7.74 -5.01 6.43
CA LEU A 66 -9.09 -5.17 6.98
C LEU A 66 -10.19 -4.87 5.95
N GLY A 67 -9.84 -4.39 4.75
CA GLY A 67 -10.81 -3.98 3.74
C GLY A 67 -11.65 -2.76 4.16
N ILE A 68 -11.12 -1.89 5.02
CA ILE A 68 -11.83 -0.70 5.52
C ILE A 68 -11.44 0.50 4.67
N GLY A 69 -12.34 0.92 3.79
CA GLY A 69 -12.08 1.96 2.79
C GLY A 69 -11.99 3.40 3.33
N SER A 70 -12.29 3.65 4.61
CA SER A 70 -12.27 5.00 5.18
C SER A 70 -11.43 5.10 6.47
N PRO A 71 -10.69 6.21 6.66
CA PRO A 71 -9.96 6.46 7.92
C PRO A 71 -10.89 6.48 9.15
N LYS A 72 -12.11 7.01 8.98
CA LYS A 72 -13.13 7.05 10.04
C LYS A 72 -13.54 5.64 10.49
N GLY A 73 -13.68 4.70 9.55
CA GLY A 73 -13.97 3.30 9.85
C GLY A 73 -12.89 2.65 10.71
N ILE A 74 -11.61 2.90 10.42
CA ILE A 74 -10.49 2.38 11.24
C ILE A 74 -10.51 2.99 12.65
N ILE A 75 -10.79 4.28 12.77
CA ILE A 75 -10.88 4.95 14.08
C ILE A 75 -12.00 4.32 14.90
N ALA A 76 -13.18 4.12 14.31
CA ALA A 76 -14.31 3.49 14.97
C ALA A 76 -14.02 2.03 15.39
N ALA A 77 -13.47 1.22 14.46
CA ALA A 77 -13.12 -0.17 14.74
C ALA A 77 -12.05 -0.28 15.84
N ARG A 78 -11.07 0.62 15.84
CA ARG A 78 -10.05 0.70 16.88
C ARG A 78 -10.63 1.10 18.23
N GLN A 79 -11.48 2.12 18.27
CA GLN A 79 -12.08 2.58 19.51
C GLN A 79 -12.93 1.48 20.13
N ALA A 80 -13.78 0.81 19.35
CA ALA A 80 -14.57 -0.32 19.82
C ALA A 80 -13.71 -1.50 20.33
N ALA A 81 -12.55 -1.76 19.70
CA ALA A 81 -11.62 -2.78 20.18
C ALA A 81 -10.91 -2.39 21.50
N ILE A 82 -10.62 -1.09 21.68
CA ILE A 82 -10.06 -0.55 22.94
C ILE A 82 -11.12 -0.61 24.05
N ASP A 83 -12.35 -0.17 23.76
CA ASP A 83 -13.47 -0.14 24.72
C ASP A 83 -13.82 -1.55 25.20
N ALA A 84 -13.75 -2.54 24.30
CA ALA A 84 -13.95 -3.94 24.65
C ALA A 84 -12.76 -4.59 25.38
N GLY A 85 -11.64 -3.87 25.54
CA GLY A 85 -10.43 -4.38 26.16
C GLY A 85 -9.72 -5.45 25.32
N LEU A 86 -9.90 -5.48 24.00
CA LEU A 86 -9.27 -6.46 23.09
C LEU A 86 -7.87 -6.04 22.63
N ILE A 87 -7.62 -4.74 22.56
CA ILE A 87 -6.31 -4.22 22.15
C ILE A 87 -5.90 -3.04 23.02
N PHE A 88 -4.59 -2.89 23.20
CA PHE A 88 -3.97 -1.65 23.58
C PHE A 88 -3.50 -0.89 22.33
N TYR A 89 -3.63 0.43 22.36
CA TYR A 89 -3.15 1.34 21.33
C TYR A 89 -2.31 2.46 21.97
N ALA A 90 -1.08 2.63 21.49
CA ALA A 90 -0.31 3.85 21.72
C ALA A 90 -0.21 4.62 20.41
N GLU A 91 -0.62 5.89 20.45
CA GLU A 91 -0.53 6.79 19.32
C GLU A 91 0.92 6.97 18.87
N GLY A 92 1.11 6.99 17.56
CA GLY A 92 2.40 7.24 16.92
C GLY A 92 2.60 8.73 16.63
N THR A 93 3.77 9.08 16.12
CA THR A 93 4.05 10.42 15.60
C THR A 93 4.16 10.39 14.09
N ARG A 94 4.50 11.52 13.46
CA ARG A 94 4.79 11.57 12.02
C ARG A 94 5.93 10.64 11.61
N THR A 95 6.89 10.41 12.51
CA THR A 95 8.11 9.62 12.25
C THR A 95 8.08 8.25 12.91
N GLN A 96 7.20 8.03 13.89
CA GLN A 96 7.08 6.77 14.60
C GLN A 96 5.69 6.16 14.38
N PRO A 97 5.58 4.94 13.85
CA PRO A 97 4.29 4.27 13.72
C PRO A 97 3.64 4.01 15.09
N PRO A 98 2.30 3.96 15.15
CA PRO A 98 1.60 3.58 16.37
C PRO A 98 1.93 2.13 16.77
N LYS A 99 1.84 1.86 18.07
CA LYS A 99 2.08 0.54 18.65
C LYS A 99 0.76 -0.10 19.05
N TYR A 100 0.63 -1.39 18.78
CA TYR A 100 -0.53 -2.19 19.16
C TYR A 100 -0.11 -3.44 19.91
N TRP A 101 -0.99 -3.96 20.76
CA TRP A 101 -0.92 -5.33 21.24
C TRP A 101 -2.28 -5.81 21.72
N SER A 102 -2.51 -7.11 21.65
CA SER A 102 -3.74 -7.76 22.12
C SER A 102 -3.86 -7.75 23.64
N LEU A 103 -5.07 -7.69 24.18
CA LEU A 103 -5.33 -7.78 25.61
C LEU A 103 -6.32 -8.94 25.84
N VAL A 104 -6.30 -9.51 27.05
CA VAL A 104 -7.25 -10.55 27.45
C VAL A 104 -8.12 -9.94 28.55
N PRO A 105 -9.32 -9.45 28.21
CA PRO A 105 -10.23 -8.92 29.22
C PRO A 105 -10.82 -10.04 30.08
N ASP A 106 -11.35 -9.71 31.26
CA ASP A 106 -11.84 -10.69 32.25
C ASP A 106 -12.92 -11.63 31.68
N TRP A 107 -13.77 -11.12 30.76
CA TRP A 107 -14.79 -11.93 30.10
C TRP A 107 -14.23 -12.94 29.09
N LEU A 108 -13.00 -12.72 28.60
CA LEU A 108 -12.31 -13.62 27.67
C LEU A 108 -11.38 -14.61 28.39
N ASP A 109 -10.88 -14.27 29.60
CA ASP A 109 -9.98 -15.12 30.38
C ASP A 109 -10.46 -16.57 30.55
N PRO A 110 -11.74 -16.85 30.89
CA PRO A 110 -12.23 -18.21 31.06
C PRO A 110 -12.05 -19.08 29.81
N TYR A 111 -12.06 -18.48 28.61
CA TYR A 111 -11.88 -19.16 27.34
C TYR A 111 -10.40 -19.34 26.95
N MET A 112 -9.52 -18.48 27.48
CA MET A 112 -8.07 -18.49 27.23
C MET A 112 -7.31 -19.52 28.07
N ARG A 113 -7.91 -19.98 29.18
CA ARG A 113 -7.34 -21.00 30.05
C ARG A 113 -6.96 -22.24 29.25
N ARG A 114 -5.75 -22.74 29.51
CA ARG A 114 -5.33 -24.01 28.93
C ARG A 114 -6.32 -25.07 29.39
N VAL A 115 -7.02 -25.68 28.44
CA VAL A 115 -7.60 -26.99 28.69
C VAL A 115 -6.41 -27.87 29.06
N PRO A 116 -6.37 -28.46 30.28
CA PRO A 116 -5.35 -29.43 30.61
C PRO A 116 -5.29 -30.41 29.46
N LYS A 117 -4.10 -30.66 28.91
CA LYS A 117 -3.95 -31.82 28.03
C LYS A 117 -4.38 -32.99 28.91
N ARG A 118 -5.61 -33.50 28.72
CA ARG A 118 -5.93 -34.85 29.18
C ARG A 118 -4.76 -35.67 28.65
N ASN A 119 -4.14 -36.47 29.52
CA ASN A 119 -3.11 -37.39 29.08
C ASN A 119 -3.77 -38.28 28.04
N THR A 120 -3.67 -37.90 26.77
CA THR A 120 -4.10 -38.69 25.63
C THR A 120 -3.00 -39.73 25.44
N SER A 121 -2.79 -40.56 26.45
CA SER A 121 -1.82 -41.65 26.42
C SER A 121 -2.23 -42.73 25.42
N GLU A 122 -3.43 -42.65 24.82
CA GLU A 122 -3.88 -43.59 23.80
C GLU A 122 -4.75 -42.89 22.75
N SER A 123 -4.25 -41.80 22.15
CA SER A 123 -4.63 -41.58 20.75
C SER A 123 -3.68 -42.41 19.92
N THR A 124 -4.07 -43.66 19.68
CA THR A 124 -3.63 -44.50 18.55
C THR A 124 -4.08 -43.84 17.26
N ARG A 125 -3.61 -42.61 17.02
CA ARG A 125 -3.62 -41.99 15.72
C ARG A 125 -2.63 -42.80 14.90
N SER A 126 -3.17 -43.79 14.20
CA SER A 126 -2.47 -44.73 13.35
C SER A 126 -1.44 -43.98 12.50
N GLU A 127 -0.25 -44.56 12.30
CA GLU A 127 0.72 -44.00 11.35
C GLU A 127 0.08 -43.71 9.99
N LEU A 128 -0.92 -44.53 9.60
CA LEU A 128 -1.70 -44.32 8.38
C LEU A 128 -2.43 -42.98 8.37
N GLU A 129 -3.05 -42.57 9.48
CA GLU A 129 -3.73 -41.27 9.60
C GLU A 129 -2.77 -40.08 9.62
N ARG A 130 -1.54 -40.28 10.11
CA ARG A 130 -0.48 -39.25 10.06
C ARG A 130 0.08 -39.11 8.65
N GLU A 131 0.23 -40.22 7.95
CA GLU A 131 0.70 -40.26 6.57
C GLU A 131 -0.33 -39.65 5.61
N THR A 132 -1.63 -39.96 5.79
CA THR A 132 -2.69 -39.35 4.99
C THR A 132 -2.83 -37.86 5.27
N GLU A 133 -2.74 -37.41 6.53
CA GLU A 133 -2.77 -35.97 6.82
C GLU A 133 -1.57 -35.24 6.20
N ARG A 134 -0.35 -35.77 6.30
CA ARG A 134 0.83 -35.18 5.65
C ARG A 134 0.67 -35.09 4.14
N LYS A 135 0.09 -36.11 3.50
CA LYS A 135 -0.19 -36.09 2.06
C LYS A 135 -1.26 -35.06 1.71
N THR A 136 -2.36 -34.99 2.47
CA THR A 136 -3.42 -34.01 2.21
C THR A 136 -3.01 -32.58 2.52
N GLU A 137 -2.19 -32.33 3.54
CA GLU A 137 -1.64 -31.00 3.86
C GLU A 137 -0.73 -30.52 2.74
N HIS A 138 0.15 -31.38 2.20
CA HIS A 138 0.98 -31.01 1.05
C HIS A 138 0.15 -30.80 -0.22
N GLU A 139 -0.89 -31.59 -0.45
CA GLU A 139 -1.81 -31.42 -1.58
C GLU A 139 -2.63 -30.13 -1.45
N THR A 140 -3.15 -29.81 -0.26
CA THR A 140 -3.91 -28.57 -0.02
C THR A 140 -3.03 -27.34 0.02
N GLU A 141 -1.78 -27.40 0.49
CA GLU A 141 -0.80 -26.32 0.28
C GLU A 141 -0.56 -26.09 -1.21
N ARG A 142 -0.50 -27.15 -2.02
CA ARG A 142 -0.35 -27.03 -3.49
C ARG A 142 -1.57 -26.41 -4.18
N ILE A 143 -2.77 -26.63 -3.65
CA ILE A 143 -4.05 -26.14 -4.20
C ILE A 143 -4.42 -24.74 -3.64
N LEU A 144 -4.00 -24.43 -2.42
CA LEU A 144 -4.22 -23.15 -1.73
C LEU A 144 -3.02 -22.20 -1.83
N GLU A 145 -1.92 -22.59 -2.47
CA GLU A 145 -1.03 -21.62 -3.10
C GLU A 145 -1.94 -20.73 -3.95
N PRO A 146 -2.16 -19.47 -3.55
CA PRO A 146 -3.05 -18.63 -4.31
C PRO A 146 -2.45 -18.59 -5.71
N ILE A 147 -3.29 -18.77 -6.73
CA ILE A 147 -3.00 -18.25 -8.07
C ILE A 147 -3.01 -16.71 -8.01
N THR A 148 -2.41 -16.11 -6.98
CA THR A 148 -1.72 -14.86 -7.13
C THR A 148 -0.45 -15.19 -7.89
N GLN A 149 -0.60 -15.36 -9.20
CA GLN A 149 0.42 -14.89 -10.12
C GLN A 149 0.59 -13.40 -9.82
N TYR A 150 1.34 -13.08 -8.77
CA TYR A 150 2.04 -11.81 -8.76
C TYR A 150 2.90 -11.89 -10.02
N PRO A 151 2.66 -11.02 -11.02
CA PRO A 151 3.49 -11.02 -12.21
C PRO A 151 4.93 -10.95 -11.71
N PRO A 152 5.81 -11.86 -12.17
CA PRO A 152 7.18 -11.90 -11.69
C PRO A 152 7.74 -10.49 -11.78
N LYS A 153 8.23 -9.96 -10.65
CA LYS A 153 9.06 -8.76 -10.61
C LYS A 153 10.30 -9.05 -11.46
N GLY A 154 10.22 -8.93 -12.78
CA GLY A 154 11.28 -9.51 -13.60
C GLY A 154 11.18 -9.32 -15.09
N THR A 155 10.00 -9.25 -15.70
CA THR A 155 9.92 -8.86 -17.12
C THR A 155 9.70 -7.36 -17.19
N ARG A 156 10.77 -6.60 -16.90
CA ARG A 156 10.82 -5.22 -17.40
C ARG A 156 10.60 -5.31 -18.90
N ASN A 157 9.48 -4.75 -19.37
CA ASN A 157 9.21 -4.67 -20.80
C ASN A 157 10.39 -3.90 -21.42
N ALA A 158 11.29 -4.59 -22.11
CA ALA A 158 12.43 -3.98 -22.78
C ALA A 158 11.99 -2.84 -23.72
N SER A 159 10.78 -2.97 -24.28
CA SER A 159 10.11 -1.92 -25.06
C SER A 159 9.83 -0.65 -24.25
N LEU A 160 9.36 -0.76 -22.99
CA LEU A 160 9.13 0.40 -22.12
C LEU A 160 10.45 1.06 -21.73
N ASP A 161 11.46 0.27 -21.40
CA ASP A 161 12.79 0.79 -21.06
C ASP A 161 13.41 1.54 -22.24
N HIS A 162 13.27 1.01 -23.46
CA HIS A 162 13.70 1.67 -24.69
C HIS A 162 12.95 2.98 -24.94
N ALA A 163 11.61 2.96 -24.87
CA ALA A 163 10.79 4.16 -25.06
C ALA A 163 11.11 5.26 -24.04
N PHE A 164 11.32 4.89 -22.77
CA PHE A 164 11.73 5.84 -21.74
C PHE A 164 13.12 6.42 -22.00
N GLN A 165 14.08 5.61 -22.47
CA GLN A 165 15.41 6.09 -22.80
C GLN A 165 15.36 7.09 -23.97
N THR A 166 14.55 6.83 -25.00
CA THR A 166 14.33 7.78 -26.11
C THR A 166 13.72 9.10 -25.61
N PHE A 167 12.70 9.04 -24.74
CA PHE A 167 12.14 10.22 -24.07
C PHE A 167 13.21 10.99 -23.28
N TRP A 168 14.00 10.26 -22.49
CA TRP A 168 15.02 10.84 -21.62
C TRP A 168 16.13 11.55 -22.41
N GLU A 169 16.47 11.04 -23.59
CA GLU A 169 17.46 11.61 -24.49
C GLU A 169 16.96 12.84 -25.25
N ALA A 170 15.68 12.85 -25.62
CA ALA A 170 15.05 14.00 -26.29
C ALA A 170 14.75 15.17 -25.34
N TYR A 171 14.64 14.91 -24.03
CA TYR A 171 14.26 15.93 -23.06
C TYR A 171 15.35 17.02 -22.88
N PRO A 172 14.99 18.32 -22.83
CA PRO A 172 15.94 19.42 -22.74
C PRO A 172 16.77 19.38 -21.45
N LEU A 173 18.02 19.85 -21.53
CA LEU A 173 18.94 19.93 -20.40
C LEU A 173 18.66 21.22 -19.61
N ARG A 174 18.61 21.12 -18.28
CA ARG A 174 18.54 22.29 -17.40
C ARG A 174 19.93 22.55 -16.82
N ASN A 175 20.54 23.68 -17.15
CA ASN A 175 21.94 23.98 -16.79
C ASN A 175 22.91 22.84 -17.18
N GLY A 176 22.72 22.28 -18.38
CA GLY A 176 23.55 21.20 -18.91
C GLY A 176 23.33 19.82 -18.28
N LYS A 177 22.33 19.63 -17.39
CA LYS A 177 22.07 18.34 -16.74
C LYS A 177 20.58 17.98 -16.73
N ARG A 178 20.28 16.67 -16.75
CA ARG A 178 18.94 16.10 -16.48
C ARG A 178 18.94 15.54 -15.07
N VAL A 179 17.96 15.91 -14.26
CA VAL A 179 17.81 15.45 -12.87
C VAL A 179 16.56 14.58 -12.73
N GLY A 180 16.57 13.63 -11.78
CA GLY A 180 15.36 12.87 -11.44
C GLY A 180 15.04 11.66 -12.33
N LYS A 181 16.01 11.01 -12.99
CA LYS A 181 15.78 9.87 -13.92
C LYS A 181 14.88 8.78 -13.32
N ALA A 182 15.12 8.39 -12.08
CA ALA A 182 14.37 7.31 -11.42
C ALA A 182 12.88 7.67 -11.21
N ASP A 183 12.59 8.90 -10.81
CA ASP A 183 11.20 9.33 -10.60
C ASP A 183 10.50 9.66 -11.92
N ALA A 184 11.24 10.14 -12.92
CA ALA A 184 10.73 10.33 -14.27
C ALA A 184 10.35 8.98 -14.90
N SER A 185 11.16 7.94 -14.71
CA SER A 185 10.85 6.57 -15.16
C SER A 185 9.54 6.04 -14.54
N LYS A 186 9.35 6.25 -13.23
CA LYS A 186 8.10 5.88 -12.55
C LYS A 186 6.89 6.68 -13.05
N ALA A 187 7.08 7.95 -13.42
CA ALA A 187 6.01 8.77 -13.99
C ALA A 187 5.68 8.34 -15.42
N PHE A 188 6.69 8.07 -16.24
CA PHE A 188 6.55 7.58 -17.61
C PHE A 188 5.83 6.24 -17.67
N ALA A 189 6.15 5.31 -16.75
CA ALA A 189 5.49 4.01 -16.68
C ALA A 189 3.97 4.07 -16.38
N LYS A 190 3.45 5.23 -15.97
CA LYS A 190 2.00 5.45 -15.78
C LYS A 190 1.30 5.95 -17.04
N ILE A 191 2.05 6.38 -18.06
CA ILE A 191 1.50 6.84 -19.33
C ILE A 191 1.14 5.60 -20.16
N LYS A 192 0.02 5.68 -20.89
CA LYS A 192 -0.43 4.58 -21.74
C LYS A 192 0.53 4.44 -22.93
N PRO A 193 0.88 3.21 -23.35
CA PRO A 193 1.73 3.00 -24.52
C PRO A 193 1.20 3.66 -25.81
N THR A 194 -0.13 3.81 -25.94
CA THR A 194 -0.79 4.50 -27.06
C THR A 194 -0.40 5.97 -27.17
N ASP A 195 -0.06 6.60 -26.05
CA ASP A 195 0.18 8.05 -25.95
C ASP A 195 1.68 8.37 -26.09
N HIS A 196 2.55 7.35 -26.24
CA HIS A 196 3.99 7.56 -26.32
C HIS A 196 4.41 8.34 -27.57
N ALA A 197 3.72 8.15 -28.70
CA ALA A 197 4.01 8.89 -29.93
C ALA A 197 3.72 10.39 -29.74
N ASP A 198 2.55 10.72 -29.19
CA ASP A 198 2.14 12.09 -28.90
C ASP A 198 3.05 12.73 -27.84
N LEU A 199 3.41 12.00 -26.79
CA LEU A 199 4.36 12.45 -25.78
C LEU A 199 5.71 12.84 -26.41
N MET A 200 6.22 12.06 -27.34
CA MET A 200 7.48 12.38 -28.04
C MET A 200 7.35 13.63 -28.91
N LEU A 201 6.20 13.87 -29.54
CA LEU A 201 5.92 15.11 -30.28
C LEU A 201 5.89 16.31 -29.33
N ALA A 202 5.20 16.19 -28.20
CA ALA A 202 5.15 17.21 -27.17
C ALA A 202 6.53 17.56 -26.60
N VAL A 203 7.40 16.58 -26.36
CA VAL A 203 8.76 16.82 -25.88
C VAL A 203 9.58 17.62 -26.89
N LYS A 204 9.45 17.34 -28.19
CA LYS A 204 10.15 18.08 -29.25
C LYS A 204 9.68 19.54 -29.31
N SER A 205 8.37 19.76 -29.28
CA SER A 205 7.78 21.11 -29.25
C SER A 205 8.17 21.86 -27.97
N TYR A 206 8.21 21.16 -26.84
CA TYR A 206 8.64 21.72 -25.57
C TYR A 206 10.11 22.11 -25.58
N ALA A 207 11.00 21.25 -26.10
CA ALA A 207 12.42 21.53 -26.21
C ALA A 207 12.72 22.75 -27.11
N ALA A 208 11.89 22.97 -28.14
CA ALA A 208 12.01 24.14 -29.01
C ALA A 208 11.56 25.45 -28.33
N THR A 209 10.66 25.38 -27.35
CA THR A 209 10.01 26.56 -26.74
C THR A 209 10.53 26.91 -25.35
N CYS A 210 11.14 25.97 -24.61
CA CYS A 210 11.45 26.16 -23.20
C CYS A 210 12.66 27.08 -22.91
N GLY A 211 13.56 27.29 -23.88
CA GLY A 211 14.82 28.01 -23.68
C GLY A 211 15.63 27.42 -22.52
N ASP A 212 16.23 28.29 -21.69
CA ASP A 212 17.06 27.89 -20.54
C ASP A 212 16.26 27.38 -19.31
N PHE A 213 14.94 27.52 -19.32
CA PHE A 213 14.08 27.26 -18.16
C PHE A 213 13.24 25.98 -18.34
N ALA A 214 13.86 24.90 -18.78
CA ALA A 214 13.23 23.59 -18.84
C ALA A 214 12.72 23.14 -17.45
N LYS A 215 11.44 22.73 -17.39
CA LYS A 215 10.84 22.08 -16.22
C LYS A 215 11.47 20.71 -16.02
N ASP A 216 11.40 20.22 -14.78
CA ASP A 216 11.80 18.84 -14.45
C ASP A 216 10.96 17.83 -15.26
N PRO A 217 11.55 16.79 -15.88
CA PRO A 217 10.84 15.71 -16.55
C PRO A 217 9.67 15.14 -15.74
N VAL A 218 9.81 15.01 -14.42
CA VAL A 218 8.73 14.51 -13.54
C VAL A 218 7.53 15.45 -13.54
N ARG A 219 7.77 16.77 -13.54
CA ARG A 219 6.70 17.77 -13.59
C ARG A 219 6.05 17.82 -14.97
N PHE A 220 6.83 17.59 -16.03
CA PHE A 220 6.31 17.53 -17.39
C PHE A 220 5.41 16.31 -17.63
N LEU A 221 5.75 15.16 -17.04
CA LEU A 221 4.96 13.92 -17.16
C LEU A 221 3.73 13.88 -16.23
N ARG A 222 3.66 14.72 -15.19
CA ARG A 222 2.55 14.73 -14.24
C ARG A 222 1.38 15.58 -14.72
N ASN A 223 0.18 15.18 -14.34
CA ASN A 223 -1.07 15.91 -14.60
C ASN A 223 -1.27 16.25 -16.08
N ASP A 224 -0.82 15.36 -16.97
CA ASP A 224 -0.94 15.53 -18.43
C ASP A 224 -0.38 16.85 -18.99
N PHE A 225 0.54 17.52 -18.28
CA PHE A 225 1.13 18.81 -18.70
C PHE A 225 1.76 18.75 -20.11
N TRP A 226 2.28 17.59 -20.49
CA TRP A 226 2.83 17.37 -21.83
C TRP A 226 1.79 17.56 -22.95
N ARG A 227 0.49 17.38 -22.69
CA ARG A 227 -0.57 17.53 -23.70
C ARG A 227 -0.71 18.98 -24.16
N ASP A 228 -0.41 19.95 -23.30
CA ASP A 228 -0.43 21.38 -23.64
C ASP A 228 0.64 21.76 -24.68
N HIS A 229 1.61 20.87 -24.90
CA HIS A 229 2.69 21.03 -25.87
C HIS A 229 2.49 20.20 -27.15
N LEU A 230 1.36 19.51 -27.29
CA LEU A 230 0.93 19.00 -28.58
C LEU A 230 0.55 20.21 -29.42
N VAL A 231 1.41 20.57 -30.36
CA VAL A 231 1.12 21.63 -31.32
C VAL A 231 -0.12 21.17 -32.07
N SER A 232 -1.28 21.73 -31.71
CA SER A 232 -2.44 21.68 -32.57
C SER A 232 -1.99 22.27 -33.90
N PRO A 233 -2.22 21.60 -35.03
CA PRO A 233 -1.89 22.16 -36.34
C PRO A 233 -2.79 23.38 -36.59
N GLU A 234 -2.47 24.51 -35.97
CA GLU A 234 -3.11 25.76 -36.30
C GLU A 234 -2.70 26.11 -37.74
N PRO A 235 -3.67 26.46 -38.59
CA PRO A 235 -3.37 26.90 -39.95
C PRO A 235 -2.46 28.14 -39.86
N PRO A 236 -1.49 28.30 -40.78
CA PRO A 236 -0.50 29.36 -40.74
C PRO A 236 -1.17 30.72 -40.56
N THR A 237 -0.90 31.34 -39.42
CA THR A 237 -1.51 32.61 -39.03
C THR A 237 -1.12 33.65 -40.07
N THR A 238 -2.12 34.12 -40.81
CA THR A 238 -1.98 35.18 -41.80
C THR A 238 -1.35 36.40 -41.14
N THR A 239 -0.13 36.74 -41.57
CA THR A 239 0.60 37.94 -41.19
C THR A 239 -0.32 39.16 -41.28
N LYS A 240 -0.83 39.63 -40.12
CA LYS A 240 -1.54 40.91 -40.04
C LYS A 240 -0.54 42.01 -40.41
N ARG A 241 -0.67 42.51 -41.64
CA ARG A 241 -0.03 43.75 -42.10
C ARG A 241 -0.26 44.84 -41.05
N LEU A 242 0.83 45.40 -40.56
CA LEU A 242 0.85 46.64 -39.77
C LEU A 242 0.13 47.74 -40.57
N THR A 243 -1.06 48.12 -40.13
CA THR A 243 -1.64 49.42 -40.51
C THR A 243 -0.96 50.51 -39.69
N PRO A 244 -0.44 51.57 -40.33
CA PRO A 244 0.25 52.66 -39.66
C PRO A 244 -0.71 53.45 -38.75
N MET A 245 -0.29 53.66 -37.50
CA MET A 245 -1.01 54.48 -36.52
C MET A 245 -1.14 55.92 -37.01
N THR A 246 -2.39 56.39 -37.12
CA THR A 246 -2.71 57.81 -37.30
C THR A 246 -2.54 58.56 -35.97
N PRO A 247 -1.82 59.70 -35.92
CA PRO A 247 -1.59 60.42 -34.68
C PRO A 247 -2.88 61.13 -34.20
N GLY A 248 -3.33 60.75 -33.00
CA GLY A 248 -4.51 61.27 -32.33
C GLY A 248 -4.31 62.67 -31.74
N ARG A 249 -5.14 63.58 -32.25
CA ARG A 249 -5.42 64.98 -31.89
C ARG A 249 -5.44 65.26 -30.37
N ARG A 250 -4.58 66.18 -29.92
CA ARG A 250 -4.67 66.83 -28.58
C ARG A 250 -5.91 67.73 -28.53
N LYS A 251 -6.71 67.62 -27.47
CA LYS A 251 -7.75 68.60 -27.13
C LYS A 251 -7.23 69.57 -26.05
N PRO A 252 -7.70 70.84 -26.09
CA PRO A 252 -7.26 71.92 -25.21
C PRO A 252 -7.74 71.77 -23.77
#